data_AF-A0A935H3K9-F1
#
_entry.id   AF-A0A935H3K9-F1
#
_cell.length_a   1.000
_cell.length_b   1.000
_cell.length_c   1.000
_cell.angle_alpha   90.00
_cell.angle_beta   90.00
_cell.angle_gamma   90.00
#
_symmetry.space_group_name_H-M   'P 1'
#
loop_
_entity.id
_entity.type
_entity.pdbx_description
1 polymer ?
#
loop_
_entity_poly.entity_id
_entity_poly.type
_entity_poly.pdbx_seq_one_letter_code
_entity_poly.pdbx_strand_id
1 'polypeptide(L)' 'MGKYRIAACPRRLSNGQFAAQVSIASGRGSASTDRVMRFHDEFSSLDAAASYAIEQGIDWVRD' A
#
# COMPACT_ATOMS: atom_id res chain seq x y z
N MET A 1 8.88 12.34 14.17
CA MET A 1 8.39 10.99 13.80
C MET A 1 6.87 10.96 13.73
N GLY A 2 6.27 11.71 12.81
CA GLY A 2 4.82 11.72 12.69
C GLY A 2 4.47 12.48 11.44
N LYS A 3 3.98 11.78 10.42
CA LYS A 3 3.31 12.34 9.23
C LYS A 3 2.94 11.33 8.15
N TYR A 4 3.31 10.05 8.25
CA TYR A 4 2.98 9.03 7.25
C TYR A 4 1.84 8.12 7.73
N ARG A 5 0.77 8.03 6.95
CA ARG A 5 -0.29 7.03 7.11
C ARG A 5 -0.17 6.02 5.99
N ILE A 6 0.21 4.79 6.34
CA ILE A 6 0.26 3.66 5.43
C ILE A 6 -1.08 2.92 5.53
N ALA A 7 -1.74 2.70 4.40
CA ALA A 7 -2.99 1.96 4.31
C ALA A 7 -2.88 0.89 3.21
N ALA A 8 -2.99 -0.38 3.58
CA ALA A 8 -3.11 -1.46 2.62
C ALA A 8 -4.54 -1.50 2.05
N CYS A 9 -4.64 -1.55 0.73
CA CYS A 9 -5.88 -1.61 -0.02
C CYS A 9 -5.82 -2.75 -1.05
N PRO A 10 -5.68 -4.02 -0.64
CA PRO A 10 -5.60 -5.13 -1.57
C PRO A 10 -6.84 -5.16 -2.47
N ARG A 11 -6.61 -5.35 -3.77
CA ARG A 11 -7.67 -5.32 -4.79
C ARG A 11 -7.82 -6.69 -5.41
N ARG A 12 -9.05 -7.20 -5.50
CA ARG A 12 -9.32 -8.44 -6.22
C ARG A 12 -9.23 -8.22 -7.73
N LEU A 13 -8.50 -9.08 -8.41
CA LEU A 13 -8.31 -9.10 -9.85
C LEU A 13 -9.36 -10.00 -10.52
N SER A 14 -9.53 -9.82 -11.84
CA SER A 14 -10.52 -10.55 -12.66
C SER A 14 -10.19 -12.04 -12.82
N ASN A 15 -8.93 -12.43 -12.62
CA ASN A 15 -8.44 -13.80 -12.65
C ASN A 15 -8.62 -14.56 -11.31
N GLY A 16 -9.22 -13.94 -10.31
CA GLY A 16 -9.42 -14.54 -8.98
C GLY A 16 -8.24 -14.36 -8.02
N GLN A 17 -7.17 -13.69 -8.45
CA GLN A 17 -6.04 -13.32 -7.59
C GLN A 17 -6.25 -11.95 -6.94
N PHE A 18 -5.32 -11.55 -6.09
CA PHE A 18 -5.33 -10.27 -5.38
C PHE A 18 -4.07 -9.48 -5.72
N ALA A 19 -4.23 -8.22 -6.13
CA ALA A 19 -3.11 -7.30 -6.27
C ALA A 19 -2.90 -6.56 -4.95
N ALA A 20 -1.64 -6.50 -4.50
CA ALA A 20 -1.26 -5.64 -3.38
C ALA A 20 -1.25 -4.18 -3.81
N GLN A 21 -1.86 -3.32 -3.01
CA GLN A 21 -1.83 -1.88 -3.20
C GLN A 21 -1.68 -1.22 -1.83
N VAL A 22 -0.82 -0.22 -1.76
CA VAL A 22 -0.61 0.58 -0.55
C VAL A 22 -0.80 2.05 -0.88
N SER A 23 -1.51 2.75 0.00
CA SER A 23 -1.68 4.19 -0.05
C SER A 23 -0.87 4.79 1.10
N ILE A 24 0.10 5.63 0.77
CA ILE A 24 0.95 6.34 1.72
C ILE A 24 0.58 7.81 1.65
N ALA A 25 -0.05 8.32 2.70
CA ALA A 25 -0.34 9.74 2.82
C ALA A 25 0.71 10.39 3.71
N SER A 26 1.42 11.39 3.17
CA SER A 26 2.34 12.25 3.94
C SER A 26 1.77 13.66 4.05
N GLY A 27 1.47 14.14 5.27
CA GLY A 27 0.99 15.52 5.41
C GLY A 27 0.69 16.02 6.83
N ARG A 28 1.27 17.18 7.16
CA ARG A 28 0.73 18.14 8.13
C ARG A 28 0.83 19.54 7.51
N GLY A 29 -0.24 20.00 6.88
CA GLY A 29 -0.33 21.26 6.13
C GLY A 29 -0.97 21.09 4.74
N SER A 30 -1.18 22.20 4.01
CA SER A 30 -1.91 22.30 2.74
C SER A 30 -1.33 21.50 1.55
N ALA A 31 -0.25 20.75 1.74
CA ALA A 31 0.32 19.80 0.80
C ALA A 31 0.32 18.40 1.43
N SER A 32 -0.83 17.74 1.40
CA SER A 32 -0.93 16.30 1.68
C SER A 32 -0.58 15.58 0.39
N THR A 33 0.56 14.92 0.35
CA THR A 33 0.92 14.06 -0.80
C THR A 33 0.37 12.67 -0.51
N ASP A 34 -0.67 12.26 -1.22
CA ASP A 34 -1.01 10.85 -1.30
C ASP A 34 -0.18 10.21 -2.42
N ARG A 35 0.51 9.13 -2.08
CA ARG A 35 1.15 8.26 -3.07
C ARG A 35 0.51 6.89 -2.96
N VAL A 36 -0.04 6.43 -4.08
CA VAL A 36 -0.59 5.09 -4.19
C VAL A 36 0.38 4.25 -5.00
N MET A 37 0.92 3.21 -4.38
CA MET A 37 1.74 2.21 -5.04
C MET A 37 0.89 0.97 -5.29
N ARG A 38 0.84 0.54 -6.55
CA ARG A 38 0.19 -0.72 -6.97
C ARG A 38 1.27 -1.69 -7.36
N PHE A 39 1.24 -2.87 -6.75
CA PHE A 39 2.08 -3.97 -7.12
C PHE A 39 1.30 -4.87 -8.08
N HIS A 40 1.99 -5.34 -9.12
CA HIS A 40 1.42 -6.29 -10.08
C HIS A 40 1.57 -7.74 -9.61
N ASP A 41 2.08 -7.94 -8.39
CA ASP A 41 2.23 -9.27 -7.81
C ASP A 41 0.86 -9.82 -7.42
N GLU A 42 0.58 -11.03 -7.91
CA GLU A 42 -0.74 -11.64 -7.89
C GLU A 42 -0.81 -12.66 -6.75
N PHE A 43 -1.27 -12.20 -5.60
CA PHE A 43 -1.37 -13.02 -4.41
C PHE A 43 -2.59 -13.94 -4.47
N SER A 44 -2.42 -15.19 -4.03
CA SER A 44 -3.52 -16.15 -3.88
C SER A 44 -4.47 -15.82 -2.71
N SER A 45 -4.02 -14.95 -1.79
CA SER A 45 -4.74 -14.60 -0.56
C SER A 45 -4.76 -13.09 -0.33
N LEU A 46 -5.91 -12.58 0.13
CA LEU A 46 -6.07 -11.17 0.53
C LEU A 46 -5.09 -10.76 1.64
N ASP A 47 -4.87 -11.65 2.61
CA ASP A 47 -3.96 -11.45 3.74
C ASP A 47 -2.50 -11.30 3.29
N ALA A 48 -2.07 -12.14 2.33
CA ALA A 48 -0.74 -12.05 1.74
C ALA A 48 -0.55 -10.73 0.98
N ALA A 49 -1.56 -10.32 0.19
CA ALA A 49 -1.55 -9.02 -0.49
C ALA A 49 -1.52 -7.83 0.49
N ALA A 50 -2.23 -7.93 1.61
CA ALA A 50 -2.25 -6.89 2.63
C ALA A 50 -0.91 -6.79 3.36
N SER A 51 -0.35 -7.92 3.81
CA SER A 51 0.94 -7.97 4.49
C SER A 51 2.07 -7.44 3.61
N TYR A 52 2.10 -7.86 2.34
CA TYR A 52 3.07 -7.36 1.37
C TYR A 52 2.91 -5.84 1.14
N ALA A 53 1.67 -5.34 0.97
CA ALA A 53 1.42 -3.91 0.81
C ALA A 53 1.91 -3.08 2.01
N ILE A 54 1.74 -3.59 3.24
CA ILE A 54 2.23 -2.92 4.46
C ILE A 54 3.75 -2.92 4.52
N GLU A 55 4.40 -4.07 4.26
CA GLU A 55 5.86 -4.19 4.31
C GLU A 55 6.52 -3.23 3.32
N GLN A 56 6.06 -3.22 2.07
CA GLN A 56 6.53 -2.29 1.04
C GLN A 56 6.27 -0.82 1.42
N GLY A 57 5.12 -0.53 2.05
CA GLY A 57 4.81 0.80 2.54
C GLY A 57 5.73 1.27 3.67
N ILE A 58 6.15 0.34 4.55
CA ILE A 58 7.09 0.63 5.63
C ILE A 58 8.50 0.84 5.07
N ASP A 59 8.94 -0.02 4.14
CA ASP A 59 10.23 0.10 3.48
C ASP A 59 10.37 1.45 2.78
N TRP A 60 9.34 1.86 2.03
CA TRP A 60 9.32 3.17 1.37
C TRP A 60 9.38 4.36 2.33
N VAL A 61 8.75 4.28 3.50
CA VAL A 61 8.80 5.37 4.50
C VAL A 61 10.16 5.42 5.21
N ARG A 62 10.94 4.33 5.17
CA ARG A 62 12.26 4.23 5.79
C ARG A 62 13.41 4.74 4.89
N ASP A 63 13.24 4.70 3.57
CA ASP A 63 14.11 5.35 2.58
C ASP A 63 13.97 6.88 2.59
#